data_AF-A0A2N3BKM4-F1
#
_entry.id   AF-A0A2N3BKM4-F1
#
_cell.length_a   1.000
_cell.length_b   1.000
_cell.length_c   1.000
_cell.angle_alpha   90.00
_cell.angle_beta   90.00
_cell.angle_gamma   90.00
#
_symmetry.space_group_name_H-M   'P 1'
#
loop_
_entity.id
_entity.type
_entity.pdbx_description
1 polymer ?
#
loop_
_entity_poly.entity_id
_entity_poly.type
_entity_poly.pdbx_seq_one_letter_code
_entity_poly.pdbx_strand_id
1 'polypeptide(L)'
;MAADDEASAADHVLRVALRHSECVGGEVLELEHGLERVRIDMNVEMPLDMKADGVSSSGVRTCESVVLKLPASWPWQSPGFYLREDFPRHFPHLMPFSMPPRPCLIDGDQDEFFLQFGLVDYGVFHLVDQLAVWLRKAAINDLIDPEQGWEPMLRRDYRDIVELDAEHARSLVDRKGGWAVWKGKYYRRGDPSGLLGVDAEAWLSSDGERTPLKTSEGDDTFTASPMRGDMCVGNTVVAIIWPDKNSDGSAFVHSTYMPEDVETLGHLRARAEEVGCARGLDAFLSNLERSFAGFVLPAPIPVAVILCARRPVHLIGTESDIELLPYVIDVRAEQGRQTLFVQGNDEPVSPAAHYQSISASLLRSLSGSPVQPPLVMLGCGSVGSKLALHAARSGQDIVCVSDKSGLRPHNMARHALGPSHVPSSKAEALAKELEGFG
;
A
#
# COMPACT_ATOMS: atom_id res chain seq x y z
N MET A 1 -4.71 -55.10 -16.27
CA MET A 1 -4.69 -54.30 -15.03
C MET A 1 -5.26 -52.96 -15.42
N ALA A 2 -6.48 -52.66 -14.96
CA ALA A 2 -7.07 -51.35 -15.12
C ALA A 2 -6.15 -50.33 -14.43
N ALA A 3 -5.91 -49.20 -15.10
CA ALA A 3 -5.37 -48.04 -14.43
C ALA A 3 -6.37 -47.68 -13.33
N ASP A 4 -5.92 -47.65 -12.08
CA ASP A 4 -6.64 -46.87 -11.06
C ASP A 4 -6.64 -45.43 -11.60
N ASP A 5 -7.82 -44.93 -11.97
CA ASP A 5 -8.06 -43.51 -12.18
C ASP A 5 -7.80 -42.83 -10.82
N GLU A 6 -6.57 -42.40 -10.60
CA GLU A 6 -6.25 -41.50 -9.49
C GLU A 6 -7.06 -40.22 -9.73
N ALA A 7 -8.15 -40.07 -8.98
CA ALA A 7 -9.05 -38.92 -9.09
C ALA A 7 -8.22 -37.62 -9.07
N SER A 8 -8.50 -36.72 -10.00
CA SER A 8 -7.76 -35.46 -10.18
C SER A 8 -7.75 -34.65 -8.88
N ALA A 9 -6.77 -33.75 -8.69
CA ALA A 9 -6.76 -32.91 -7.50
C ALA A 9 -8.02 -32.01 -7.45
N ALA A 10 -8.55 -31.61 -8.60
CA ALA A 10 -9.87 -30.97 -8.71
C ALA A 10 -11.02 -31.85 -8.20
N ASP A 11 -11.05 -33.14 -8.54
CA ASP A 11 -12.06 -34.07 -8.01
C ASP A 11 -11.97 -34.20 -6.49
N HIS A 12 -10.74 -34.21 -5.96
CA HIS A 12 -10.51 -34.24 -4.53
C HIS A 12 -11.00 -32.94 -3.85
N VAL A 13 -10.63 -31.77 -4.37
CA VAL A 13 -11.07 -30.46 -3.86
C VAL A 13 -12.59 -30.33 -3.90
N LEU A 14 -13.23 -30.69 -5.01
CA LEU A 14 -14.70 -30.66 -5.14
C LEU A 14 -15.37 -31.54 -4.09
N ARG A 15 -14.87 -32.77 -3.90
CA ARG A 15 -15.41 -33.71 -2.91
C ARG A 15 -15.31 -33.17 -1.48
N VAL A 16 -14.22 -32.48 -1.15
CA VAL A 16 -14.03 -31.86 0.16
C VAL A 16 -14.96 -30.64 0.32
N ALA A 17 -15.04 -29.78 -0.70
CA ALA A 17 -15.90 -28.60 -0.67
C ALA A 17 -17.38 -28.97 -0.48
N LEU A 18 -17.86 -30.02 -1.16
CA LEU A 18 -19.23 -30.55 -1.03
C LEU A 18 -19.57 -31.11 0.37
N ARG A 19 -18.58 -31.26 1.27
CA ARG A 19 -18.85 -31.59 2.68
C ARG A 19 -19.26 -30.38 3.51
N HIS A 20 -19.02 -29.16 3.02
CA HIS A 20 -19.42 -27.94 3.69
C HIS A 20 -20.92 -27.68 3.49
N SER A 21 -21.65 -27.33 4.54
CA SER A 21 -23.12 -27.20 4.50
C SER A 21 -23.62 -26.14 3.52
N GLU A 22 -22.84 -25.08 3.32
CA GLU A 22 -23.16 -24.00 2.37
C GLU A 22 -22.74 -24.31 0.92
N CYS A 23 -21.99 -25.37 0.67
CA CYS A 23 -21.64 -25.79 -0.69
C CYS A 23 -22.74 -26.71 -1.22
N VAL A 24 -23.63 -26.19 -2.07
CA VAL A 24 -24.83 -26.89 -2.54
C VAL A 24 -24.63 -27.61 -3.87
N GLY A 25 -23.51 -27.37 -4.54
CA GLY A 25 -23.18 -27.97 -5.83
C GLY A 25 -21.80 -27.58 -6.30
N GLY A 26 -21.41 -28.12 -7.44
CA GLY A 26 -20.15 -27.80 -8.11
C GLY A 26 -19.80 -28.80 -9.19
N GLU A 27 -18.81 -28.45 -10.00
CA GLU A 27 -18.28 -29.32 -11.04
C GLU A 27 -16.79 -29.04 -11.29
N VAL A 28 -16.06 -30.06 -11.74
CA VAL A 28 -14.69 -29.90 -12.22
C VAL A 28 -14.75 -29.24 -13.60
N LEU A 29 -13.98 -28.19 -13.79
CA LEU A 29 -13.92 -27.45 -15.05
C LEU A 29 -12.77 -27.95 -15.93
N GLU A 30 -12.82 -27.61 -17.22
CA GLU A 30 -11.69 -27.83 -18.11
C GLU A 30 -10.44 -27.07 -17.64
N LEU A 31 -9.28 -27.68 -17.88
CA LEU A 31 -7.97 -27.10 -17.57
C LEU A 31 -7.82 -25.73 -18.25
N GLU A 32 -7.23 -24.77 -17.54
CA GLU A 32 -6.82 -23.48 -18.12
C GLU A 32 -5.31 -23.34 -17.97
N HIS A 33 -4.63 -23.18 -19.11
CA HIS A 33 -3.16 -23.13 -19.15
C HIS A 33 -2.48 -24.32 -18.44
N GLY A 34 -3.12 -25.49 -18.47
CA GLY A 34 -2.64 -26.70 -17.80
C GLY A 34 -2.91 -26.77 -16.29
N LEU A 35 -3.66 -25.81 -15.73
CA LEU A 35 -4.04 -25.77 -14.33
C LEU A 35 -5.46 -26.28 -14.13
N GLU A 36 -5.63 -27.08 -13.08
CA GLU A 36 -6.90 -27.64 -12.64
C GLU A 36 -7.80 -26.59 -11.97
N ARG A 37 -9.10 -26.67 -12.22
CA ARG A 37 -10.08 -25.72 -11.69
C ARG A 37 -11.38 -26.40 -11.31
N VAL A 38 -12.02 -25.91 -10.26
CA VAL A 38 -13.31 -26.40 -9.75
C VAL A 38 -14.25 -25.23 -9.62
N ARG A 39 -15.49 -25.37 -10.11
CA ARG A 39 -16.57 -24.45 -9.75
C ARG A 39 -17.31 -25.04 -8.56
N ILE A 40 -17.51 -24.25 -7.52
CA ILE A 40 -18.42 -24.58 -6.42
C ILE A 40 -19.56 -23.56 -6.40
N ASP A 41 -20.74 -24.02 -6.01
CA ASP A 41 -21.94 -23.20 -5.91
C ASP A 41 -22.28 -23.05 -4.42
N MET A 42 -22.10 -21.83 -3.92
CA MET A 42 -22.19 -21.49 -2.50
C MET A 42 -23.53 -20.85 -2.19
N ASN A 43 -24.34 -21.49 -1.37
CA ASN A 43 -25.49 -20.86 -0.75
C ASN A 43 -25.02 -19.72 0.17
N VAL A 44 -25.68 -18.57 0.08
CA VAL A 44 -25.34 -17.39 0.87
C VAL A 44 -26.45 -17.15 1.89
N GLU A 45 -26.12 -17.29 3.17
CA GLU A 45 -27.03 -16.90 4.24
C GLU A 45 -27.24 -15.38 4.23
N MET A 46 -28.50 -14.95 4.17
CA MET A 46 -28.92 -13.55 4.22
C MET A 46 -30.36 -13.43 4.76
N PRO A 47 -30.81 -12.22 5.12
CA PRO A 47 -32.19 -11.96 5.55
C PRO A 47 -33.27 -12.48 4.58
N LEU A 48 -34.47 -12.77 5.12
CA LEU A 48 -35.54 -13.47 4.39
C LEU A 48 -36.11 -12.68 3.21
N ASP A 49 -36.19 -11.36 3.33
CA ASP A 49 -36.60 -10.45 2.26
C ASP A 49 -35.63 -10.52 1.07
N MET A 50 -34.33 -10.44 1.32
CA MET A 50 -33.30 -10.60 0.28
C MET A 50 -33.30 -11.99 -0.35
N LYS A 51 -33.59 -13.04 0.43
CA LYS A 51 -33.73 -14.40 -0.10
C LYS A 51 -34.88 -14.53 -1.09
N ALA A 52 -35.99 -13.81 -0.87
CA ALA A 52 -37.14 -13.84 -1.78
C ALA A 52 -36.81 -13.21 -3.14
N ASP A 53 -35.96 -12.18 -3.14
CA ASP A 53 -35.51 -11.49 -4.36
C ASP A 53 -34.38 -12.22 -5.10
N GLY A 54 -33.73 -13.19 -4.44
CA GLY A 54 -32.62 -13.96 -5.01
C GLY A 54 -31.27 -13.23 -5.03
N VAL A 55 -31.24 -11.98 -4.54
CA VAL A 55 -30.06 -11.12 -4.48
C VAL A 55 -30.18 -10.14 -3.30
N SER A 56 -29.06 -9.87 -2.63
CA SER A 56 -28.99 -8.87 -1.57
C SER A 56 -29.00 -7.44 -2.11
N SER A 57 -29.24 -6.48 -1.23
CA SER A 57 -29.11 -5.05 -1.56
C SER A 57 -27.69 -4.64 -1.97
N SER A 58 -26.68 -5.41 -1.54
CA SER A 58 -25.29 -5.22 -1.93
C SER A 58 -24.92 -5.94 -3.24
N GLY A 59 -25.87 -6.66 -3.86
CA GLY A 59 -25.67 -7.32 -5.15
C GLY A 59 -25.10 -8.74 -5.06
N VAL A 60 -25.07 -9.36 -3.87
CA VAL A 60 -24.66 -10.76 -3.65
C VAL A 60 -25.85 -11.69 -3.89
N ARG A 61 -25.71 -12.70 -4.73
CA ARG A 61 -26.78 -13.66 -5.04
C ARG A 61 -27.01 -14.64 -3.88
N THR A 62 -28.20 -15.20 -3.77
CA THR A 62 -28.52 -16.26 -2.79
C THR A 62 -27.72 -17.55 -3.01
N CYS A 63 -27.23 -17.74 -4.23
CA CYS A 63 -26.24 -18.76 -4.57
C CYS A 63 -25.17 -18.10 -5.44
N GLU A 64 -23.93 -18.03 -4.94
CA GLU A 64 -22.79 -17.48 -5.67
C GLU A 64 -21.92 -18.61 -6.22
N SER A 65 -21.58 -18.50 -7.50
CA SER A 65 -20.70 -19.46 -8.15
C SER A 65 -19.26 -18.98 -8.03
N VAL A 66 -18.39 -19.83 -7.51
CA VAL A 66 -17.00 -19.49 -7.18
C VAL A 66 -16.06 -20.50 -7.84
N VAL A 67 -15.10 -19.99 -8.59
CA VAL A 67 -14.09 -20.82 -9.26
C VAL A 67 -12.84 -20.88 -8.40
N LEU A 68 -12.45 -22.08 -8.01
CA LEU A 68 -11.19 -22.38 -7.36
C LEU A 68 -10.18 -22.77 -8.44
N LYS A 69 -9.07 -22.04 -8.53
CA LYS A 69 -7.94 -22.38 -9.41
C LYS A 69 -6.82 -22.99 -8.58
N LEU A 70 -6.42 -24.21 -8.91
CA LEU A 70 -5.30 -24.87 -8.24
C LEU A 70 -3.98 -24.39 -8.86
N PRO A 71 -3.02 -23.95 -8.04
CA PRO A 71 -1.71 -23.52 -8.53
C PRO A 71 -0.88 -24.72 -8.99
N ALA A 72 0.13 -24.47 -9.82
CA ALA A 72 1.07 -25.52 -10.27
C ALA A 72 1.85 -26.17 -9.10
N SER A 73 1.99 -25.43 -7.99
CA SER A 73 2.66 -25.84 -6.75
C SER A 73 1.74 -26.61 -5.80
N TRP A 74 0.50 -26.90 -6.17
CA TRP A 74 -0.43 -27.70 -5.36
C TRP A 74 0.20 -29.04 -4.89
N PRO A 75 0.02 -29.47 -3.63
CA PRO A 75 -0.74 -28.84 -2.55
C PRO A 75 0.12 -27.97 -1.60
N TRP A 76 1.27 -27.46 -2.05
CA TRP A 76 2.12 -26.58 -1.23
C TRP A 76 1.70 -25.12 -1.28
N GLN A 77 0.72 -24.81 -2.13
CA GLN A 77 0.06 -23.51 -2.22
C GLN A 77 -1.44 -23.74 -2.31
N SER A 78 -2.20 -22.87 -1.63
CA SER A 78 -3.66 -22.93 -1.54
C SER A 78 -4.35 -22.59 -2.87
N PRO A 79 -5.61 -22.97 -3.08
CA PRO A 79 -6.34 -22.58 -4.29
C PRO A 79 -6.70 -21.09 -4.25
N GLY A 80 -6.67 -20.43 -5.40
CA GLY A 80 -7.21 -19.09 -5.55
C GLY A 80 -8.72 -19.12 -5.80
N PHE A 81 -9.50 -18.32 -5.07
CA PHE A 81 -10.95 -18.22 -5.22
C PHE A 81 -11.31 -17.02 -6.10
N TYR A 82 -12.19 -17.21 -7.07
CA TYR A 82 -12.63 -16.18 -8.02
C TYR A 82 -14.15 -16.15 -8.09
N LEU A 83 -14.73 -14.99 -7.86
CA LEU A 83 -16.16 -14.73 -7.97
C LEU A 83 -16.55 -14.50 -9.43
N ARG A 84 -17.84 -14.48 -9.72
CA ARG A 84 -18.38 -14.15 -11.06
C ARG A 84 -17.89 -12.78 -11.55
N GLU A 85 -17.75 -12.64 -12.87
CA GLU A 85 -17.17 -11.43 -13.50
C GLU A 85 -17.94 -10.14 -13.15
N ASP A 86 -19.26 -10.22 -13.01
CA ASP A 86 -20.16 -9.13 -12.67
C ASP A 86 -20.41 -8.98 -11.17
N PHE A 87 -19.58 -9.59 -10.31
CA PHE A 87 -19.68 -9.44 -8.86
C PHE A 87 -19.35 -7.99 -8.46
N PRO A 88 -20.14 -7.35 -7.57
CA PRO A 88 -19.91 -5.95 -7.19
C PRO A 88 -18.53 -5.72 -6.57
N ARG A 89 -17.86 -4.63 -6.95
CA ARG A 89 -16.48 -4.33 -6.53
C ARG A 89 -16.36 -3.38 -5.34
N HIS A 90 -17.46 -2.91 -4.78
CA HIS A 90 -17.47 -1.92 -3.70
C HIS A 90 -17.16 -2.51 -2.32
N PHE A 91 -16.82 -3.80 -2.24
CA PHE A 91 -16.55 -4.47 -0.98
C PHE A 91 -15.09 -4.30 -0.55
N PRO A 92 -14.83 -4.14 0.76
CA PRO A 92 -13.51 -4.39 1.32
C PRO A 92 -13.09 -5.86 1.09
N HIS A 93 -11.83 -6.18 1.36
CA HIS A 93 -11.29 -7.53 1.16
C HIS A 93 -11.48 -8.08 -0.26
N LEU A 94 -11.46 -7.24 -1.29
CA LEU A 94 -11.30 -7.66 -2.69
C LEU A 94 -9.91 -7.27 -3.18
N MET A 95 -9.21 -8.21 -3.83
CA MET A 95 -7.89 -7.95 -4.39
C MET A 95 -7.97 -6.90 -5.52
N PRO A 96 -7.17 -5.82 -5.46
CA PRO A 96 -7.07 -4.85 -6.55
C PRO A 96 -6.68 -5.55 -7.86
N PHE A 97 -7.23 -5.11 -8.98
CA PHE A 97 -6.94 -5.60 -10.35
C PHE A 97 -7.31 -7.05 -10.67
N SER A 98 -7.83 -7.82 -9.72
CA SER A 98 -8.21 -9.19 -10.01
C SER A 98 -9.41 -9.24 -10.96
N MET A 99 -9.21 -9.91 -12.09
CA MET A 99 -10.22 -10.19 -13.11
C MET A 99 -10.20 -11.70 -13.40
N PRO A 100 -11.24 -12.47 -13.00
CA PRO A 100 -12.44 -12.06 -12.24
C PRO A 100 -12.13 -11.60 -10.79
N PRO A 101 -13.08 -10.98 -10.07
CA PRO A 101 -12.89 -10.53 -8.69
C PRO A 101 -12.41 -11.65 -7.76
N ARG A 102 -11.39 -11.37 -6.93
CA ARG A 102 -10.83 -12.31 -5.96
C ARG A 102 -11.01 -11.79 -4.53
N PRO A 103 -11.75 -12.49 -3.65
CA PRO A 103 -11.85 -12.12 -2.26
C PRO A 103 -10.57 -12.48 -1.50
N CYS A 104 -10.21 -11.64 -0.54
CA CYS A 104 -9.24 -11.92 0.49
C CYS A 104 -9.98 -12.63 1.64
N LEU A 105 -9.73 -13.93 1.80
CA LEU A 105 -10.48 -14.75 2.76
C LEU A 105 -9.90 -14.68 4.18
N ILE A 106 -8.61 -14.35 4.31
CA ILE A 106 -7.86 -14.43 5.56
C ILE A 106 -7.16 -13.11 5.81
N ASP A 107 -7.20 -12.61 7.05
CA ASP A 107 -6.30 -11.56 7.52
C ASP A 107 -4.92 -12.16 7.79
N GLY A 108 -4.10 -12.25 6.75
CA GLY A 108 -2.79 -12.88 6.79
C GLY A 108 -2.44 -13.60 5.49
N ASP A 109 -1.46 -14.51 5.56
CA ASP A 109 -1.08 -15.33 4.42
C ASP A 109 -2.03 -16.53 4.28
N GLN A 110 -2.69 -16.62 3.11
CA GLN A 110 -3.66 -17.69 2.83
C GLN A 110 -2.99 -19.07 2.75
N ASP A 111 -1.73 -19.14 2.29
CA ASP A 111 -0.99 -20.40 2.19
C ASP A 111 -0.58 -20.89 3.58
N GLU A 112 -0.13 -20.00 4.46
CA GLU A 112 0.11 -20.33 5.88
C GLU A 112 -1.18 -20.82 6.55
N PHE A 113 -2.30 -20.12 6.35
CA PHE A 113 -3.60 -20.55 6.88
C PHE A 113 -4.01 -21.92 6.36
N PHE A 114 -3.79 -22.19 5.08
CA PHE A 114 -4.12 -23.48 4.47
C PHE A 114 -3.24 -24.62 4.99
N LEU A 115 -1.94 -24.39 5.11
CA LEU A 115 -0.95 -25.41 5.48
C LEU A 115 -0.95 -25.73 6.99
N GLN A 116 -1.36 -24.80 7.86
CA GLN A 116 -1.32 -25.01 9.32
C GLN A 116 -2.14 -26.20 9.80
N PHE A 117 -3.16 -26.62 9.03
CA PHE A 117 -4.03 -27.75 9.37
C PHE A 117 -3.39 -29.12 9.14
N GLY A 118 -2.24 -29.19 8.45
CA GLY A 118 -1.46 -30.40 8.21
C GLY A 118 -2.10 -31.44 7.26
N LEU A 119 -3.39 -31.33 6.97
CA LEU A 119 -4.14 -32.15 6.01
C LEU A 119 -4.78 -31.26 4.95
N VAL A 120 -4.59 -31.61 3.68
CA VAL A 120 -5.12 -30.89 2.52
C VAL A 120 -6.65 -30.75 2.61
N ASP A 121 -7.37 -31.82 2.97
CA ASP A 121 -8.82 -31.80 3.15
C ASP A 121 -9.27 -30.72 4.16
N TYR A 122 -8.56 -30.58 5.28
CA TYR A 122 -8.90 -29.56 6.27
C TYR A 122 -8.55 -28.16 5.79
N GLY A 123 -7.41 -27.98 5.12
CA GLY A 123 -7.07 -26.70 4.49
C GLY A 123 -8.13 -26.24 3.50
N VAL A 124 -8.57 -27.12 2.60
CA VAL A 124 -9.64 -26.82 1.62
C VAL A 124 -10.95 -26.51 2.33
N PHE A 125 -11.37 -27.36 3.28
CA PHE A 125 -12.62 -27.17 4.01
C PHE A 125 -12.65 -25.83 4.76
N HIS A 126 -11.57 -25.46 5.44
CA HIS A 126 -11.49 -24.20 6.17
C HIS A 126 -11.44 -22.99 5.24
N LEU A 127 -10.84 -23.07 4.06
CA LEU A 127 -10.94 -21.98 3.08
C LEU A 127 -12.37 -21.80 2.54
N VAL A 128 -13.10 -22.90 2.31
CA VAL A 128 -14.52 -22.85 1.92
C VAL A 128 -15.40 -22.28 3.03
N ASP A 129 -15.10 -22.59 4.30
CA ASP A 129 -15.76 -21.99 5.47
C ASP A 129 -15.52 -20.47 5.53
N GLN A 130 -14.27 -20.02 5.32
CA GLN A 130 -13.94 -18.59 5.26
C GLN A 130 -14.65 -17.88 4.10
N LEU A 131 -14.76 -18.52 2.93
CA LEU A 131 -15.56 -18.02 1.81
C LEU A 131 -17.04 -17.87 2.19
N ALA A 132 -17.63 -18.85 2.90
CA ALA A 132 -19.02 -18.78 3.33
C ALA A 132 -19.26 -17.64 4.32
N VAL A 133 -18.33 -17.41 5.26
CA VAL A 133 -18.37 -16.26 6.18
C VAL A 133 -18.25 -14.94 5.41
N TRP A 134 -17.31 -14.87 4.46
CA TRP A 134 -17.06 -13.69 3.63
C TRP A 134 -18.31 -13.31 2.83
N LEU A 135 -18.93 -14.27 2.11
CA LEU A 135 -20.13 -14.03 1.30
C LEU A 135 -21.33 -13.58 2.14
N ARG A 136 -21.51 -14.16 3.33
CA ARG A 136 -22.57 -13.77 4.27
C ARG A 136 -22.41 -12.33 4.72
N LYS A 137 -21.19 -11.93 5.12
CA LYS A 137 -20.88 -10.56 5.51
C LYS A 137 -21.03 -9.59 4.33
N ALA A 138 -20.59 -9.98 3.15
CA ALA A 138 -20.75 -9.20 1.92
C ALA A 138 -22.24 -8.95 1.60
N ALA A 139 -23.10 -9.97 1.77
CA ALA A 139 -24.53 -9.85 1.49
C ALA A 139 -25.23 -8.77 2.31
N ILE A 140 -24.76 -8.49 3.53
CA ILE A 140 -25.35 -7.48 4.43
C ILE A 140 -24.46 -6.24 4.62
N ASN A 141 -23.39 -6.11 3.82
CA ASN A 141 -22.42 -5.02 3.91
C ASN A 141 -21.73 -4.88 5.30
N ASP A 142 -21.40 -6.02 5.91
CA ASP A 142 -20.83 -6.14 7.26
C ASP A 142 -19.41 -6.77 7.24
N LEU A 143 -18.66 -6.49 6.17
CA LEU A 143 -17.28 -6.94 6.05
C LEU A 143 -16.32 -6.11 6.93
N ILE A 144 -16.60 -4.82 7.13
CA ILE A 144 -15.85 -3.96 8.06
C ILE A 144 -16.48 -4.08 9.44
N ASP A 145 -15.69 -4.46 10.43
CA ASP A 145 -16.08 -4.46 11.85
C ASP A 145 -15.64 -3.13 12.52
N PRO A 146 -16.58 -2.23 12.87
CA PRO A 146 -16.24 -0.94 13.47
C PRO A 146 -15.55 -1.05 14.83
N GLU A 147 -15.67 -2.17 15.55
CA GLU A 147 -14.95 -2.39 16.81
C GLU A 147 -13.45 -2.63 16.58
N GLN A 148 -13.10 -3.23 15.44
CA GLN A 148 -11.71 -3.43 15.01
C GLN A 148 -11.11 -2.18 14.36
N GLY A 149 -11.97 -1.37 13.73
CA GLY A 149 -11.60 -0.15 13.04
C GLY A 149 -11.94 -0.18 11.56
N TRP A 150 -11.66 0.92 10.87
CA TRP A 150 -11.85 1.06 9.44
C TRP A 150 -10.75 0.32 8.69
N GLU A 151 -11.13 -0.56 7.77
CA GLU A 151 -10.18 -1.24 6.90
C GLU A 151 -9.70 -0.28 5.80
N PRO A 152 -8.39 0.01 5.70
CA PRO A 152 -7.86 0.81 4.62
C PRO A 152 -8.10 0.15 3.26
N MET A 153 -8.21 0.97 2.21
CA MET A 153 -8.23 0.52 0.84
C MET A 153 -7.01 -0.36 0.56
N LEU A 154 -7.23 -1.53 -0.04
CA LEU A 154 -6.16 -2.47 -0.28
C LEU A 154 -5.23 -1.90 -1.36
N ARG A 155 -3.98 -1.62 -0.96
CA ARG A 155 -2.93 -1.03 -1.82
C ARG A 155 -1.64 -1.84 -1.83
N ARG A 156 -1.73 -3.13 -1.52
CA ARG A 156 -0.60 -4.05 -1.64
C ARG A 156 -0.35 -4.33 -3.13
N ASP A 157 0.88 -4.69 -3.45
CA ASP A 157 1.34 -5.09 -4.79
C ASP A 157 1.32 -4.00 -5.89
N TYR A 158 1.05 -2.75 -5.56
CA TYR A 158 1.37 -1.63 -6.45
C TYR A 158 2.88 -1.53 -6.68
N ARG A 159 3.26 -1.30 -7.94
CA ARG A 159 4.67 -1.12 -8.32
C ARG A 159 5.23 0.22 -7.90
N ASP A 160 4.39 1.26 -7.90
CA ASP A 160 4.77 2.60 -7.48
C ASP A 160 4.68 2.72 -5.97
N ILE A 161 5.67 3.38 -5.37
CA ILE A 161 5.83 3.47 -3.92
C ILE A 161 6.00 4.94 -3.50
N VAL A 162 5.28 5.34 -2.46
CA VAL A 162 5.51 6.61 -1.77
C VAL A 162 5.92 6.33 -0.33
N GLU A 163 7.16 6.65 -0.01
CA GLU A 163 7.77 6.52 1.30
C GLU A 163 7.68 7.86 2.06
N LEU A 164 6.90 7.90 3.13
CA LEU A 164 6.77 9.07 3.99
C LEU A 164 6.35 8.70 5.42
N ASP A 165 6.52 9.61 6.37
CA ASP A 165 5.97 9.45 7.72
C ASP A 165 4.46 9.75 7.74
N ALA A 166 3.64 8.69 7.85
CA ALA A 166 2.19 8.80 7.88
C ALA A 166 1.69 9.61 9.08
N GLU A 167 2.32 9.51 10.25
CA GLU A 167 1.89 10.26 11.43
C GLU A 167 2.11 11.76 11.24
N HIS A 168 3.24 12.13 10.63
CA HIS A 168 3.47 13.51 10.25
C HIS A 168 2.45 13.98 9.21
N ALA A 169 2.11 13.17 8.21
CA ALA A 169 1.11 13.54 7.19
C ALA A 169 -0.28 13.73 7.82
N ARG A 170 -0.70 12.79 8.67
CA ARG A 170 -1.96 12.82 9.44
C ARG A 170 -2.03 14.05 10.35
N SER A 171 -0.91 14.45 10.96
CA SER A 171 -0.85 15.65 11.83
C SER A 171 -1.15 16.97 11.11
N LEU A 172 -1.05 17.00 9.77
CA LEU A 172 -1.39 18.21 8.99
C LEU A 172 -2.90 18.37 8.82
N VAL A 173 -3.66 17.29 8.98
CA VAL A 173 -5.08 17.24 8.64
C VAL A 173 -5.90 17.98 9.69
N ASP A 174 -6.52 19.08 9.26
CA ASP A 174 -7.50 19.81 10.05
C ASP A 174 -8.87 19.78 9.38
N ARG A 175 -9.86 20.42 10.03
CA ARG A 175 -11.23 20.51 9.51
C ARG A 175 -11.43 21.58 8.44
N LYS A 176 -10.42 22.39 8.09
CA LYS A 176 -10.62 23.55 7.21
C LYS A 176 -10.36 23.23 5.73
N GLY A 177 -9.86 22.03 5.46
CA GLY A 177 -9.37 21.62 4.15
C GLY A 177 -8.14 22.39 3.72
N GLY A 178 -7.29 21.72 2.96
CA GLY A 178 -6.05 22.32 2.52
C GLY A 178 -5.14 21.35 1.83
N TRP A 179 -3.96 21.87 1.51
CA TRP A 179 -2.87 21.09 0.97
C TRP A 179 -1.54 21.63 1.50
N ALA A 180 -0.56 20.75 1.54
CA ALA A 180 0.83 21.07 1.81
C ALA A 180 1.71 20.33 0.81
N VAL A 181 2.89 20.89 0.54
CA VAL A 181 3.89 20.25 -0.30
C VAL A 181 5.12 19.98 0.55
N TRP A 182 5.62 18.75 0.45
CA TRP A 182 6.89 18.34 1.02
C TRP A 182 7.93 18.17 -0.09
N LYS A 183 9.17 18.56 0.21
CA LYS A 183 10.31 18.24 -0.65
C LYS A 183 10.49 16.72 -0.67
N GLY A 184 10.71 16.18 -1.87
CA GLY A 184 10.89 14.75 -2.06
C GLY A 184 12.06 14.45 -3.00
N LYS A 185 12.47 13.20 -2.98
CA LYS A 185 13.36 12.60 -3.97
C LYS A 185 12.61 11.51 -4.69
N TYR A 186 13.05 11.18 -5.89
CA TYR A 186 12.52 10.04 -6.60
C TYR A 186 13.61 9.20 -7.26
N TYR A 187 13.28 7.94 -7.48
CA TYR A 187 13.83 7.16 -8.57
C TYR A 187 12.69 6.66 -9.46
N ARG A 188 12.90 6.72 -10.77
CA ARG A 188 11.98 6.20 -11.80
C ARG A 188 12.73 5.19 -12.64
N ARG A 189 12.17 3.99 -12.80
CA ARG A 189 12.73 2.89 -13.59
C ARG A 189 11.81 2.57 -14.76
N GLY A 190 12.38 2.27 -15.93
CA GLY A 190 11.67 1.94 -17.15
C GLY A 190 11.79 3.02 -18.23
N ASP A 191 11.22 2.75 -19.40
CA ASP A 191 11.30 3.68 -20.53
C ASP A 191 10.66 5.05 -20.18
N PRO A 192 11.24 6.19 -20.58
CA PRO A 192 10.66 7.51 -20.35
C PRO A 192 9.24 7.68 -20.93
N SER A 193 8.89 6.95 -21.99
CA SER A 193 7.53 6.94 -22.57
C SER A 193 6.61 5.93 -21.91
N GLY A 194 7.14 5.00 -21.11
CA GLY A 194 6.37 3.96 -20.42
C GLY A 194 5.43 4.54 -19.36
N LEU A 195 4.31 3.84 -19.17
CA LEU A 195 3.28 4.19 -18.19
C LEU A 195 3.66 3.65 -16.79
N LEU A 196 3.59 4.51 -15.76
CA LEU A 196 3.78 4.09 -14.37
C LEU A 196 2.76 3.02 -13.96
N GLY A 197 3.19 2.07 -13.15
CA GLY A 197 2.37 0.92 -12.74
C GLY A 197 2.29 -0.20 -13.78
N VAL A 198 2.65 0.07 -15.04
CA VAL A 198 2.55 -0.89 -16.17
C VAL A 198 3.92 -1.23 -16.73
N ASP A 199 4.57 -0.27 -17.40
CA ASP A 199 5.87 -0.44 -18.09
C ASP A 199 7.02 0.27 -17.36
N ALA A 200 6.67 1.18 -16.44
CA ALA A 200 7.59 1.93 -15.60
C ALA A 200 7.12 1.85 -14.14
N GLU A 201 8.03 2.17 -13.22
CA GLU A 201 7.73 2.29 -11.80
C GLU A 201 8.51 3.47 -11.19
N ALA A 202 7.95 4.04 -10.14
CA ALA A 202 8.53 5.13 -9.39
C ALA A 202 8.51 4.85 -7.89
N TRP A 203 9.57 5.28 -7.22
CA TRP A 203 9.59 5.38 -5.77
C TRP A 203 9.92 6.81 -5.40
N LEU A 204 9.08 7.39 -4.56
CA LEU A 204 9.22 8.74 -4.07
C LEU A 204 9.42 8.67 -2.57
N SER A 205 10.37 9.43 -2.03
CA SER A 205 10.58 9.54 -0.59
C SER A 205 10.59 10.98 -0.13
N SER A 206 10.07 11.23 1.08
CA SER A 206 10.05 12.55 1.68
C SER A 206 10.26 12.51 3.20
N ASP A 207 11.14 13.38 3.68
CA ASP A 207 11.42 13.59 5.12
C ASP A 207 10.39 14.52 5.78
N GLY A 208 9.32 14.92 5.07
CA GLY A 208 8.27 15.79 5.60
C GLY A 208 8.60 17.30 5.61
N GLU A 209 9.69 17.71 4.94
CA GLU A 209 10.11 19.11 4.89
C GLU A 209 9.15 19.94 4.03
N ARG A 210 8.31 20.77 4.68
CA ARG A 210 7.39 21.69 3.98
C ARG A 210 8.13 22.67 3.09
N THR A 211 7.84 22.60 1.79
CA THR A 211 8.47 23.42 0.75
C THR A 211 7.42 24.12 -0.11
N PRO A 212 7.48 25.45 -0.31
CA PRO A 212 6.58 26.14 -1.22
C PRO A 212 6.93 25.84 -2.69
N LEU A 213 5.91 25.62 -3.53
CA LEU A 213 6.07 25.59 -4.98
C LEU A 213 6.39 27.01 -5.48
N LYS A 214 7.64 27.25 -5.85
CA LYS A 214 8.14 28.55 -6.32
C LYS A 214 8.48 28.50 -7.80
N THR A 215 8.66 29.69 -8.38
CA THR A 215 9.24 29.91 -9.71
C THR A 215 10.42 30.85 -9.53
N SER A 216 11.54 30.35 -9.02
CA SER A 216 12.75 31.15 -8.84
C SER A 216 13.92 30.60 -9.63
N GLU A 217 14.78 31.50 -10.10
CA GLU A 217 16.05 31.15 -10.73
C GLU A 217 16.91 30.38 -9.71
N GLY A 218 17.38 29.18 -10.08
CA GLY A 218 18.12 28.27 -9.19
C GLY A 218 17.27 27.33 -8.32
N ASP A 219 15.96 27.22 -8.59
CA ASP A 219 15.08 26.29 -7.89
C ASP A 219 15.45 24.82 -8.17
N ASP A 220 15.86 24.09 -7.12
CA ASP A 220 16.23 22.68 -7.14
C ASP A 220 15.07 21.75 -6.76
N THR A 221 13.84 22.27 -6.64
CA THR A 221 12.63 21.50 -6.28
C THR A 221 12.38 20.36 -7.28
N PHE A 222 12.62 20.62 -8.56
CA PHE A 222 12.47 19.65 -9.64
C PHE A 222 13.80 19.47 -10.36
N THR A 223 14.40 18.29 -10.22
CA THR A 223 15.64 17.95 -10.93
C THR A 223 15.51 16.56 -11.52
N ALA A 224 16.20 16.31 -12.63
CA ALA A 224 16.27 15.01 -13.25
C ALA A 224 17.72 14.73 -13.65
N SER A 225 18.27 13.62 -13.17
CA SER A 225 19.58 13.14 -13.64
C SER A 225 19.47 12.66 -15.09
N PRO A 226 20.56 12.69 -15.87
CA PRO A 226 20.63 11.92 -17.11
C PRO A 226 20.28 10.46 -16.84
N MET A 227 19.61 9.81 -17.79
CA MET A 227 19.23 8.40 -17.69
C MET A 227 20.49 7.53 -17.60
N ARG A 228 20.55 6.64 -16.60
CA ARG A 228 21.63 5.66 -16.43
C ARG A 228 21.03 4.27 -16.50
N GLY A 229 21.21 3.59 -17.63
CA GLY A 229 20.45 2.38 -17.93
C GLY A 229 18.97 2.75 -18.14
N ASP A 230 18.08 2.07 -17.42
CA ASP A 230 16.64 2.32 -17.40
C ASP A 230 16.21 3.21 -16.21
N MET A 231 17.16 3.85 -15.51
CA MET A 231 16.88 4.57 -14.27
C MET A 231 17.16 6.08 -14.38
N CYS A 232 16.27 6.88 -13.82
CA CYS A 232 16.41 8.32 -13.60
C CYS A 232 16.16 8.64 -12.12
N VAL A 233 16.94 9.56 -11.55
CA VAL A 233 16.76 10.02 -10.17
C VAL A 233 16.75 11.53 -10.10
N GLY A 234 16.14 12.09 -9.06
CA GLY A 234 16.14 13.53 -8.89
C GLY A 234 15.30 14.00 -7.70
N ASN A 235 15.07 15.31 -7.67
CA ASN A 235 14.19 15.95 -6.69
C ASN A 235 12.79 16.11 -7.28
N THR A 236 11.80 15.97 -6.42
CA THR A 236 10.38 16.16 -6.74
C THR A 236 9.65 16.63 -5.49
N VAL A 237 8.32 16.55 -5.50
CA VAL A 237 7.46 16.90 -4.37
C VAL A 237 6.45 15.80 -4.06
N VAL A 238 6.02 15.78 -2.80
CA VAL A 238 4.89 15.00 -2.32
C VAL A 238 3.84 15.96 -1.81
N ALA A 239 2.66 15.96 -2.43
CA ALA A 239 1.53 16.76 -2.00
C ALA A 239 0.68 16.01 -0.98
N ILE A 240 0.40 16.61 0.16
CA ILE A 240 -0.53 16.09 1.17
C ILE A 240 -1.80 16.94 1.09
N ILE A 241 -2.95 16.33 0.81
CA ILE A 241 -4.20 17.03 0.52
C ILE A 241 -5.30 16.48 1.41
N TRP A 242 -6.02 17.34 2.13
CA TRP A 242 -6.98 16.92 3.13
C TRP A 242 -8.32 17.64 3.02
N PRO A 243 -9.40 17.05 3.57
CA PRO A 243 -10.72 17.36 3.12
C PRO A 243 -11.25 18.65 3.73
N ASP A 244 -12.10 19.32 2.96
CA ASP A 244 -12.83 20.49 3.40
C ASP A 244 -13.84 20.16 4.52
N LYS A 245 -14.36 21.21 5.16
CA LYS A 245 -15.53 21.08 6.04
C LYS A 245 -16.81 21.00 5.21
N ASN A 246 -17.83 20.38 5.78
CA ASN A 246 -19.19 20.47 5.32
C ASN A 246 -19.71 21.92 5.40
N SER A 247 -20.82 22.20 4.71
CA SER A 247 -21.47 23.51 4.69
C SER A 247 -21.91 24.00 6.08
N ASP A 248 -22.21 23.09 6.99
CA ASP A 248 -22.54 23.37 8.40
C ASP A 248 -21.31 23.60 9.30
N GLY A 249 -20.11 23.44 8.75
CA GLY A 249 -18.83 23.61 9.45
C GLY A 249 -18.32 22.38 10.20
N SER A 250 -19.02 21.25 10.13
CA SER A 250 -18.53 19.95 10.60
C SER A 250 -17.42 19.40 9.70
N ALA A 251 -16.61 18.49 10.21
CA ALA A 251 -15.60 17.84 9.39
C ALA A 251 -16.26 16.93 8.34
N PHE A 252 -15.76 16.95 7.11
CA PHE A 252 -16.17 15.98 6.10
C PHE A 252 -15.66 14.59 6.50
N VAL A 253 -16.56 13.60 6.53
CA VAL A 253 -16.26 12.21 6.88
C VAL A 253 -16.78 11.32 5.76
N HIS A 254 -15.90 10.51 5.20
CA HIS A 254 -16.23 9.56 4.15
C HIS A 254 -16.43 8.16 4.75
N SER A 255 -17.69 7.74 4.87
CA SER A 255 -18.12 6.51 5.55
C SER A 255 -18.39 5.32 4.62
N THR A 256 -18.13 5.48 3.32
CA THR A 256 -18.30 4.42 2.33
C THR A 256 -16.94 3.82 1.96
N TYR A 257 -16.87 2.50 1.83
CA TYR A 257 -15.67 1.85 1.30
C TYR A 257 -15.58 2.12 -0.20
N MET A 258 -14.36 2.30 -0.70
CA MET A 258 -14.10 2.52 -2.12
C MET A 258 -13.03 1.53 -2.57
N PRO A 259 -13.25 0.78 -3.65
CA PRO A 259 -12.18 0.04 -4.30
C PRO A 259 -11.19 1.02 -4.94
N GLU A 260 -9.98 0.55 -5.27
CA GLU A 260 -9.09 1.37 -6.10
C GLU A 260 -9.42 1.20 -7.59
N ASP A 261 -9.67 2.32 -8.27
CA ASP A 261 -10.08 2.42 -9.67
C ASP A 261 -9.51 3.66 -10.39
N VAL A 262 -8.59 4.38 -9.73
CA VAL A 262 -7.94 5.55 -10.32
C VAL A 262 -6.87 5.12 -11.32
N GLU A 263 -7.08 5.48 -12.58
CA GLU A 263 -6.13 5.25 -13.68
C GLU A 263 -5.76 6.56 -14.40
N THR A 264 -6.57 7.60 -14.22
CA THR A 264 -6.46 8.87 -14.95
C THR A 264 -6.63 10.06 -14.01
N LEU A 265 -6.24 11.24 -14.47
CA LEU A 265 -6.39 12.49 -13.73
C LEU A 265 -7.86 12.82 -13.50
N GLY A 266 -8.74 12.45 -14.43
CA GLY A 266 -10.20 12.54 -14.27
C GLY A 266 -10.68 11.67 -13.11
N HIS A 267 -10.22 10.42 -13.02
CA HIS A 267 -10.57 9.52 -11.90
C HIS A 267 -10.01 10.06 -10.58
N LEU A 268 -8.77 10.56 -10.56
CA LEU A 268 -8.17 11.17 -9.36
C LEU A 268 -8.98 12.38 -8.87
N ARG A 269 -9.48 13.21 -9.79
CA ARG A 269 -10.36 14.34 -9.47
C ARG A 269 -11.70 13.88 -8.89
N ALA A 270 -12.32 12.88 -9.48
CA ALA A 270 -13.56 12.28 -8.97
C ALA A 270 -13.34 11.69 -7.56
N ARG A 271 -12.25 10.94 -7.37
CA ARG A 271 -11.86 10.42 -6.06
C ARG A 271 -11.64 11.53 -5.03
N ALA A 272 -10.99 12.63 -5.42
CA ALA A 272 -10.81 13.78 -4.56
C ALA A 272 -12.13 14.46 -4.20
N GLU A 273 -13.13 14.46 -5.09
CA GLU A 273 -14.48 14.93 -4.78
C GLU A 273 -15.19 14.03 -3.76
N GLU A 274 -15.14 12.70 -3.97
CA GLU A 274 -15.72 11.70 -3.06
C GLU A 274 -15.18 11.83 -1.64
N VAL A 275 -13.87 12.07 -1.47
CA VAL A 275 -13.25 12.21 -0.14
C VAL A 275 -13.20 13.64 0.37
N GLY A 276 -13.74 14.63 -0.34
CA GLY A 276 -13.80 16.03 0.09
C GLY A 276 -12.51 16.84 -0.11
N CYS A 277 -11.55 16.33 -0.88
CA CYS A 277 -10.24 16.92 -1.17
C CYS A 277 -10.17 17.76 -2.47
N ALA A 278 -11.25 17.85 -3.25
CA ALA A 278 -11.25 18.47 -4.59
C ALA A 278 -10.59 19.85 -4.66
N ARG A 279 -10.99 20.80 -3.78
CA ARG A 279 -10.43 22.16 -3.75
C ARG A 279 -8.92 22.18 -3.50
N GLY A 280 -8.45 21.30 -2.60
CA GLY A 280 -7.02 21.15 -2.29
C GLY A 280 -6.23 20.61 -3.47
N LEU A 281 -6.78 19.59 -4.15
CA LEU A 281 -6.20 19.01 -5.36
C LEU A 281 -6.11 20.04 -6.50
N ASP A 282 -7.19 20.75 -6.78
CA ASP A 282 -7.23 21.78 -7.82
C ASP A 282 -6.21 22.89 -7.58
N ALA A 283 -6.14 23.36 -6.33
CA ALA A 283 -5.16 24.36 -5.94
C ALA A 283 -3.74 23.83 -6.11
N PHE A 284 -3.45 22.60 -5.68
CA PHE A 284 -2.13 21.99 -5.85
C PHE A 284 -1.75 21.87 -7.34
N LEU A 285 -2.59 21.24 -8.18
CA LEU A 285 -2.31 21.05 -9.60
C LEU A 285 -2.09 22.38 -10.33
N SER A 286 -2.88 23.41 -9.99
CA SER A 286 -2.73 24.76 -10.55
C SER A 286 -1.44 25.47 -10.09
N ASN A 287 -0.94 25.17 -8.88
CA ASN A 287 0.35 25.68 -8.41
C ASN A 287 1.51 24.90 -9.04
N LEU A 288 1.36 23.58 -9.22
CA LEU A 288 2.34 22.72 -9.87
C LEU A 288 2.57 23.16 -11.33
N GLU A 289 1.48 23.35 -12.08
CA GLU A 289 1.51 23.89 -13.45
C GLU A 289 2.35 25.18 -13.53
N ARG A 290 2.09 26.12 -12.61
CA ARG A 290 2.81 27.39 -12.54
C ARG A 290 4.27 27.23 -12.13
N SER A 291 4.60 26.36 -11.18
CA SER A 291 5.98 26.16 -10.73
C SER A 291 6.89 25.60 -11.81
N PHE A 292 6.30 24.89 -12.78
CA PHE A 292 7.04 24.32 -13.92
C PHE A 292 7.27 25.34 -15.06
N ALA A 293 6.82 26.59 -14.94
CA ALA A 293 7.10 27.62 -15.94
C ALA A 293 8.61 27.80 -16.16
N GLY A 294 9.07 27.64 -17.40
CA GLY A 294 10.49 27.74 -17.76
C GLY A 294 11.33 26.48 -17.52
N PHE A 295 10.78 25.44 -16.88
CA PHE A 295 11.44 24.14 -16.80
C PHE A 295 11.34 23.41 -18.14
N VAL A 296 12.49 22.94 -18.63
CA VAL A 296 12.61 21.93 -19.68
C VAL A 296 13.52 20.83 -19.14
N LEU A 297 13.00 19.62 -19.00
CA LEU A 297 13.71 18.51 -18.36
C LEU A 297 13.89 17.36 -19.35
N PRO A 298 15.02 16.63 -19.25
CA PRO A 298 15.36 15.57 -20.19
C PRO A 298 14.55 14.28 -19.99
N ALA A 299 13.80 14.16 -18.88
CA ALA A 299 13.05 12.97 -18.52
C ALA A 299 11.79 13.36 -17.71
N PRO A 300 10.75 12.48 -17.65
CA PRO A 300 9.60 12.68 -16.79
C PRO A 300 9.99 12.74 -15.32
N ILE A 301 9.27 13.55 -14.55
CA ILE A 301 9.39 13.64 -13.09
C ILE A 301 8.10 13.12 -12.46
N PRO A 302 8.15 12.03 -11.68
CA PRO A 302 7.00 11.58 -10.93
C PRO A 302 6.73 12.55 -9.78
N VAL A 303 5.47 12.90 -9.56
CA VAL A 303 4.98 13.75 -8.48
C VAL A 303 3.94 12.97 -7.69
N ALA A 304 4.11 12.85 -6.38
CA ALA A 304 3.15 12.14 -5.53
C ALA A 304 2.05 13.08 -5.04
N VAL A 305 0.83 12.55 -5.01
CA VAL A 305 -0.38 13.17 -4.46
C VAL A 305 -0.96 12.21 -3.44
N ILE A 306 -1.06 12.64 -2.19
CA ILE A 306 -1.68 11.90 -1.10
C ILE A 306 -3.02 12.56 -0.80
N LEU A 307 -4.11 11.87 -1.11
CA LEU A 307 -5.43 12.28 -0.63
C LEU A 307 -5.64 11.70 0.77
N CYS A 308 -5.88 12.56 1.75
CA CYS A 308 -6.22 12.17 3.12
C CYS A 308 -7.74 12.02 3.20
N ALA A 309 -8.24 10.79 3.43
CA ALA A 309 -9.66 10.53 3.63
C ALA A 309 -9.96 10.39 5.13
N ARG A 310 -10.87 11.20 5.65
CA ARG A 310 -11.35 11.05 7.03
C ARG A 310 -12.41 9.96 7.10
N ARG A 311 -12.20 8.96 7.94
CA ARG A 311 -13.04 7.77 8.12
C ARG A 311 -13.91 7.90 9.36
N PRO A 312 -15.03 7.16 9.46
CA PRO A 312 -15.96 7.27 10.58
C PRO A 312 -15.39 6.73 11.90
N VAL A 313 -14.39 5.86 11.83
CA VAL A 313 -13.68 5.27 12.98
C VAL A 313 -12.17 5.23 12.68
N HIS A 314 -11.37 4.94 13.70
CA HIS A 314 -9.92 4.77 13.57
C HIS A 314 -9.59 3.66 12.57
N LEU A 315 -8.48 3.76 11.83
CA LEU A 315 -8.03 2.70 10.94
C LEU A 315 -7.50 1.51 11.75
N ILE A 316 -7.75 0.30 11.27
CA ILE A 316 -7.17 -0.92 11.85
C ILE A 316 -5.65 -0.76 12.00
N GLY A 317 -5.15 -1.05 13.21
CA GLY A 317 -3.72 -0.95 13.53
C GLY A 317 -3.19 0.47 13.76
N THR A 318 -4.06 1.49 13.83
CA THR A 318 -3.68 2.88 14.12
C THR A 318 -4.68 3.57 15.05
N GLU A 319 -4.27 4.67 15.69
CA GLU A 319 -5.18 5.54 16.46
C GLU A 319 -5.84 6.64 15.61
N SER A 320 -5.51 6.72 14.31
CA SER A 320 -5.96 7.80 13.44
C SER A 320 -7.20 7.38 12.64
N ASP A 321 -8.12 8.32 12.43
CA ASP A 321 -9.25 8.19 11.49
C ASP A 321 -8.88 8.67 10.07
N ILE A 322 -7.62 8.99 9.81
CA ILE A 322 -7.15 9.54 8.53
C ILE A 322 -6.43 8.48 7.71
N GLU A 323 -7.10 8.03 6.64
CA GLU A 323 -6.53 7.16 5.62
C GLU A 323 -5.72 7.97 4.61
N LEU A 324 -4.54 7.46 4.23
CA LEU A 324 -3.68 8.06 3.21
C LEU A 324 -3.86 7.29 1.89
N LEU A 325 -4.25 8.00 0.84
CA LEU A 325 -4.47 7.46 -0.50
C LEU A 325 -3.38 8.03 -1.45
N PRO A 326 -2.24 7.33 -1.61
CA PRO A 326 -1.15 7.78 -2.47
C PRO A 326 -1.40 7.50 -3.95
N TYR A 327 -1.10 8.51 -4.77
CA TYR A 327 -1.13 8.49 -6.23
C TYR A 327 0.13 9.12 -6.79
N VAL A 328 0.55 8.72 -7.98
CA VAL A 328 1.73 9.25 -8.67
C VAL A 328 1.33 9.71 -10.07
N ILE A 329 1.75 10.92 -10.42
CA ILE A 329 1.54 11.53 -11.73
C ILE A 329 2.90 11.79 -12.36
N ASP A 330 3.12 11.31 -13.58
CA ASP A 330 4.36 11.54 -14.33
C ASP A 330 4.29 12.89 -15.06
N VAL A 331 5.06 13.88 -14.61
CA VAL A 331 5.09 15.22 -15.21
C VAL A 331 6.13 15.28 -16.32
N ARG A 332 5.69 15.63 -17.54
CA ARG A 332 6.56 15.77 -18.71
C ARG A 332 6.88 17.24 -18.98
N ALA A 333 8.15 17.61 -18.86
CA ALA A 333 8.64 18.97 -19.09
C ALA A 333 9.35 19.16 -20.42
N GLU A 334 8.62 18.88 -21.50
CA GLU A 334 9.13 19.00 -22.85
C GLU A 334 9.21 20.46 -23.33
N GLN A 335 10.13 20.71 -24.27
CA GLN A 335 10.31 22.04 -24.84
C GLN A 335 9.05 22.46 -25.64
N GLY A 336 8.53 23.66 -25.34
CA GLY A 336 7.38 24.22 -26.06
C GLY A 336 6.02 23.67 -25.61
N ARG A 337 5.95 22.91 -24.51
CA ARG A 337 4.67 22.47 -23.92
C ARG A 337 3.77 23.66 -23.57
N GLN A 338 2.45 23.45 -23.68
CA GLN A 338 1.44 24.42 -23.25
C GLN A 338 0.88 24.13 -21.85
N THR A 339 0.92 22.88 -21.44
CA THR A 339 0.39 22.37 -20.16
C THR A 339 1.25 21.20 -19.67
N LEU A 340 1.26 20.92 -18.36
CA LEU A 340 1.82 19.69 -17.79
C LEU A 340 1.01 18.44 -18.17
N PHE A 341 -0.30 18.63 -18.35
CA PHE A 341 -1.27 17.56 -18.56
C PHE A 341 -1.88 17.70 -19.95
N VAL A 342 -1.15 17.24 -20.96
CA VAL A 342 -1.53 17.39 -22.37
C VAL A 342 -2.79 16.59 -22.70
N GLN A 343 -3.00 15.46 -22.00
CA GLN A 343 -4.17 14.60 -22.16
C GLN A 343 -5.35 15.04 -21.28
N GLY A 344 -5.19 16.11 -20.50
CA GLY A 344 -6.25 16.64 -19.64
C GLY A 344 -6.74 15.59 -18.62
N ASN A 345 -8.02 15.26 -18.65
CA ASN A 345 -8.59 14.25 -17.74
C ASN A 345 -8.11 12.83 -18.05
N ASP A 346 -7.66 12.55 -19.27
CA ASP A 346 -7.16 11.23 -19.66
C ASP A 346 -5.66 11.07 -19.32
N GLU A 347 -5.05 12.09 -18.70
CA GLU A 347 -3.65 11.99 -18.28
C GLU A 347 -3.47 10.84 -17.27
N PRO A 348 -2.54 9.90 -17.50
CA PRO A 348 -2.44 8.72 -16.65
C PRO A 348 -2.01 9.05 -15.22
N VAL A 349 -2.60 8.31 -14.28
CA VAL A 349 -2.29 8.37 -12.85
C VAL A 349 -2.13 6.95 -12.34
N SER A 350 -1.04 6.70 -11.62
CA SER A 350 -0.82 5.40 -11.00
C SER A 350 -1.14 5.47 -9.51
N PRO A 351 -2.00 4.60 -8.97
CA PRO A 351 -2.09 4.39 -7.54
C PRO A 351 -0.79 3.78 -7.01
N ALA A 352 -0.41 4.16 -5.80
CA ALA A 352 0.83 3.69 -5.18
C ALA A 352 0.57 2.94 -3.87
N ALA A 353 1.59 2.20 -3.43
CA ALA A 353 1.69 1.72 -2.07
C ALA A 353 2.31 2.80 -1.17
N HIS A 354 1.88 2.89 0.08
CA HIS A 354 2.52 3.73 1.10
C HIS A 354 3.52 2.91 1.90
N TYR A 355 4.76 3.38 1.98
CA TYR A 355 5.79 2.83 2.86
C TYR A 355 6.05 3.82 3.98
N GLN A 356 5.99 3.35 5.23
CA GLN A 356 6.30 4.21 6.38
C GLN A 356 7.80 4.50 6.41
N SER A 357 8.15 5.80 6.39
CA SER A 357 9.53 6.24 6.60
C SER A 357 10.04 5.81 7.98
N ILE A 358 11.34 5.54 8.05
CA ILE A 358 12.00 5.23 9.31
C ILE A 358 11.83 6.41 10.27
N SER A 359 11.32 6.13 11.47
CA SER A 359 11.25 7.09 12.57
C SER A 359 11.44 6.38 13.89
N ALA A 360 11.87 7.12 14.92
CA ALA A 360 11.98 6.59 16.28
C ALA A 360 10.65 6.01 16.77
N SER A 361 9.50 6.59 16.37
CA SER A 361 8.17 6.07 16.70
C SER A 361 7.91 4.70 16.07
N LEU A 362 8.18 4.57 14.75
CA LEU A 362 8.02 3.31 14.03
C LEU A 362 8.89 2.21 14.66
N LEU A 363 10.18 2.50 14.85
CA LEU A 363 11.14 1.52 15.37
C LEU A 363 10.75 1.04 16.76
N ARG A 364 10.29 1.96 17.63
CA ARG A 364 9.79 1.65 18.96
C ARG A 364 8.55 0.76 18.95
N SER A 365 7.61 1.05 18.05
CA SER A 365 6.39 0.27 17.88
C SER A 365 6.72 -1.16 17.46
N LEU A 366 7.57 -1.32 16.45
CA LEU A 366 7.98 -2.63 15.93
C LEU A 366 8.84 -3.42 16.93
N SER A 367 9.66 -2.74 17.74
CA SER A 367 10.49 -3.39 18.76
C SER A 367 9.73 -3.70 20.06
N GLY A 368 8.49 -3.24 20.20
CA GLY A 368 7.71 -3.34 21.45
C GLY A 368 8.40 -2.67 22.64
N SER A 369 9.29 -1.70 22.39
CA SER A 369 10.06 -1.05 23.45
C SER A 369 9.27 0.11 24.07
N PRO A 370 9.34 0.31 25.39
CA PRO A 370 8.70 1.47 26.01
C PRO A 370 9.43 2.76 25.61
N VAL A 371 8.76 3.90 25.79
CA VAL A 371 9.43 5.21 25.71
C VAL A 371 10.51 5.25 26.80
N GLN A 372 11.74 5.57 26.39
CA GLN A 372 12.90 5.67 27.26
C GLN A 372 13.41 7.11 27.30
N PRO A 373 14.07 7.55 28.39
CA PRO A 373 14.74 8.84 28.43
C PRO A 373 15.83 8.94 27.35
N PRO A 374 16.11 10.16 26.84
CA PRO A 374 17.20 10.37 25.89
C PRO A 374 18.55 9.92 26.47
N LEU A 375 19.38 9.31 25.63
CA LEU A 375 20.64 8.68 26.00
C LEU A 375 21.86 9.55 25.62
N VAL A 376 22.83 9.64 26.53
CA VAL A 376 24.18 10.15 26.23
C VAL A 376 25.18 9.01 26.38
N MET A 377 26.01 8.81 25.36
CA MET A 377 26.95 7.70 25.30
C MET A 377 28.41 8.15 25.38
N LEU A 378 29.10 7.69 26.41
CA LEU A 378 30.53 7.90 26.59
C LEU A 378 31.30 6.61 26.25
N GLY A 379 32.02 6.63 25.13
CA GLY A 379 32.76 5.50 24.60
C GLY A 379 32.04 4.81 23.45
N CYS A 380 32.50 5.04 22.23
CA CYS A 380 32.00 4.42 20.98
C CYS A 380 32.86 3.19 20.62
N GLY A 381 33.23 2.40 21.63
CA GLY A 381 34.04 1.20 21.46
C GLY A 381 33.22 -0.02 21.01
N SER A 382 33.73 -1.22 21.30
CA SER A 382 33.03 -2.49 20.99
C SER A 382 31.63 -2.57 21.58
N VAL A 383 31.49 -2.27 22.88
CA VAL A 383 30.22 -2.36 23.60
C VAL A 383 29.34 -1.15 23.26
N GLY A 384 29.89 0.06 23.35
CA GLY A 384 29.15 1.29 23.10
C GLY A 384 28.53 1.37 21.71
N SER A 385 29.24 0.98 20.65
CA SER A 385 28.65 0.98 19.29
C SER A 385 27.47 0.02 19.13
N LYS A 386 27.48 -1.13 19.81
CA LYS A 386 26.34 -2.08 19.79
C LYS A 386 25.18 -1.55 20.59
N LEU A 387 25.44 -1.04 21.80
CA LEU A 387 24.41 -0.43 22.64
C LEU A 387 23.73 0.72 21.92
N ALA A 388 24.49 1.57 21.23
CA ALA A 388 23.96 2.69 20.45
C ALA A 388 23.02 2.23 19.34
N LEU A 389 23.46 1.27 18.52
CA LEU A 389 22.62 0.76 17.43
C LEU A 389 21.39 0.00 17.95
N HIS A 390 21.49 -0.72 19.06
CA HIS A 390 20.32 -1.34 19.68
C HIS A 390 19.33 -0.30 20.23
N ALA A 391 19.82 0.75 20.89
CA ALA A 391 18.99 1.84 21.39
C ALA A 391 18.28 2.57 20.23
N ALA A 392 18.99 2.92 19.16
CA ALA A 392 18.40 3.54 17.97
C ALA A 392 17.36 2.62 17.30
N ARG A 393 17.66 1.33 17.13
CA ARG A 393 16.71 0.34 16.58
C ARG A 393 15.51 0.07 17.47
N SER A 394 15.57 0.40 18.76
CA SER A 394 14.42 0.41 19.66
C SER A 394 13.69 1.76 19.71
N GLY A 395 14.09 2.71 18.87
CA GLY A 395 13.52 4.06 18.80
C GLY A 395 13.91 4.96 19.97
N GLN A 396 14.95 4.65 20.73
CA GLN A 396 15.41 5.50 21.83
C GLN A 396 16.26 6.65 21.29
N ASP A 397 15.92 7.87 21.69
CA ASP A 397 16.65 9.08 21.29
C ASP A 397 18.09 9.05 21.86
N ILE A 398 19.08 9.25 20.99
CA ILE A 398 20.49 9.37 21.39
C ILE A 398 20.91 10.82 21.15
N VAL A 399 21.09 11.57 22.25
CA VAL A 399 21.38 13.01 22.19
C VAL A 399 22.82 13.27 21.78
N CYS A 400 23.75 12.42 22.24
CA CYS A 400 25.17 12.63 22.03
C CYS A 400 25.95 11.32 22.18
N VAL A 401 26.95 11.14 21.31
CA VAL A 401 27.96 10.09 21.40
C VAL A 401 29.36 10.71 21.47
N SER A 402 30.25 10.15 22.29
CA SER A 402 31.61 10.65 22.44
C SER A 402 32.64 9.53 22.48
N ASP A 403 33.75 9.70 21.76
CA ASP A 403 34.94 8.85 21.83
C ASP A 403 36.13 9.65 21.29
N LYS A 404 37.31 9.47 21.90
CA LYS A 404 38.54 10.16 21.49
C LYS A 404 39.36 9.40 20.44
N SER A 405 38.96 8.17 20.11
CA SER A 405 39.77 7.24 19.33
C SER A 405 39.22 7.09 17.91
N GLY A 406 40.12 6.89 16.94
CA GLY A 406 39.75 6.51 15.58
C GLY A 406 39.45 5.02 15.42
N LEU A 407 38.68 4.68 14.39
CA LEU A 407 38.49 3.31 13.92
C LEU A 407 39.77 2.81 13.26
N ARG A 408 40.16 1.58 13.60
CA ARG A 408 41.30 0.87 13.02
C ARG A 408 40.86 -0.52 12.54
N PRO A 409 41.57 -1.15 11.58
CA PRO A 409 41.19 -2.46 11.05
C PRO A 409 40.92 -3.53 12.11
N HIS A 410 41.72 -3.60 13.18
CA HIS A 410 41.51 -4.56 14.27
C HIS A 410 40.21 -4.35 15.07
N ASN A 411 39.54 -3.19 14.94
CA ASN A 411 38.24 -2.95 15.57
C ASN A 411 37.13 -3.72 14.86
N MET A 412 37.27 -4.09 13.59
CA MET A 412 36.24 -4.78 12.81
C MET A 412 35.89 -6.16 13.36
N ALA A 413 36.77 -6.76 14.16
CA ALA A 413 36.45 -7.99 14.88
C ALA A 413 35.38 -7.82 15.96
N ARG A 414 35.04 -6.58 16.36
CA ARG A 414 34.19 -6.33 17.53
C ARG A 414 33.37 -5.03 17.52
N HIS A 415 33.70 -4.04 16.71
CA HIS A 415 32.90 -2.82 16.60
C HIS A 415 31.63 -3.11 15.80
N ALA A 416 30.53 -2.40 16.08
CA ALA A 416 29.26 -2.67 15.40
C ALA A 416 29.25 -2.19 13.94
N LEU A 417 30.05 -1.17 13.62
CA LEU A 417 30.21 -0.63 12.27
C LEU A 417 31.15 -1.46 11.40
N GLY A 418 30.95 -1.37 10.08
CA GLY A 418 31.73 -2.06 9.06
C GLY A 418 33.04 -1.33 8.64
N PRO A 419 33.83 -1.97 7.75
CA PRO A 419 35.15 -1.48 7.33
C PRO A 419 35.11 -0.19 6.50
N SER A 420 33.97 0.16 5.90
CA SER A 420 33.75 1.41 5.14
C SER A 420 33.99 2.68 5.97
N HIS A 421 33.94 2.58 7.30
CA HIS A 421 34.15 3.70 8.21
C HIS A 421 35.60 3.85 8.68
N VAL A 422 36.52 2.96 8.27
CA VAL A 422 37.94 3.12 8.60
C VAL A 422 38.55 4.12 7.61
N PRO A 423 39.35 5.13 8.06
CA PRO A 423 39.91 5.35 9.40
C PRO A 423 39.23 6.49 10.20
N SER A 424 37.92 6.69 10.05
CA SER A 424 37.19 7.80 10.69
C SER A 424 37.23 7.75 12.22
N SER A 425 36.94 8.89 12.87
CA SER A 425 36.68 8.94 14.31
C SER A 425 35.55 7.96 14.65
N LYS A 426 35.65 7.24 15.77
CA LYS A 426 34.59 6.31 16.20
C LYS A 426 33.29 7.04 16.49
N ALA A 427 33.37 8.21 17.13
CA ALA A 427 32.21 9.01 17.46
C ALA A 427 31.52 9.55 16.21
N GLU A 428 32.27 10.12 15.27
CA GLU A 428 31.73 10.66 14.02
C GLU A 428 31.14 9.56 13.14
N ALA A 429 31.84 8.42 13.02
CA ALA A 429 31.34 7.29 12.25
C ALA A 429 30.05 6.70 12.84
N LEU A 430 29.97 6.59 14.17
CA LEU A 430 28.76 6.10 14.82
C LEU A 430 27.62 7.11 14.73
N ALA A 431 27.88 8.40 14.95
CA ALA A 431 26.89 9.46 14.80
C ALA A 431 26.25 9.44 13.40
N LYS A 432 27.08 9.37 12.35
CA LYS A 432 26.60 9.30 10.96
C LYS A 432 25.69 8.10 10.69
N GLU A 433 25.97 6.96 11.31
CA GLU A 433 25.11 5.76 11.16
C GLU A 433 23.83 5.87 11.98
N LEU A 434 23.88 6.55 13.13
CA LEU A 434 22.70 6.81 13.96
C LEU A 434 21.74 7.81 13.31
N GLU A 435 22.24 8.81 12.58
CA GLU A 435 21.42 9.75 11.80
C GLU A 435 20.47 9.06 10.81
N GLY A 436 20.82 7.85 10.34
CA GLY A 436 19.95 7.07 9.44
C GLY A 436 18.73 6.42 10.10
N PHE A 437 18.58 6.50 11.43
CA PHE A 437 17.46 5.88 12.17
C PHE A 437 16.35 6.88 12.58
N GLY A 438 16.43 8.13 12.10
CA GLY A 438 15.50 9.22 12.45
C GLY A 438 16.12 10.18 13.44
#